data_AF-A0A418M6C4-F1
#
_entry.id   AF-A0A418M6C4-F1
#
_cell.length_a   1.000
_cell.length_b   1.000
_cell.length_c   1.000
_cell.angle_alpha   90.00
_cell.angle_beta   90.00
_cell.angle_gamma   90.00
#
_symmetry.space_group_name_H-M   'P 1'
#
loop_
_entity.id
_entity.type
_entity.pdbx_description
1 polymer ?
#
loop_
_entity_poly.entity_id
_entity_poly.type
_entity_poly.pdbx_seq_one_letter_code
_entity_poly.pdbx_strand_id
1 'polypeptide(L)'
;MALFDFLSSRRKPDIQALVRQGRHLTDAASIREFSNQVRATFAPLLDSRLPPNNPANSPLRTTVFFELCGLIQTLLEDDRYFISHYETVLDELITVCRWKQQLSNVSPEAAAAADKSLQLAIQKRLTYWQNSQKGTHHHRIIRLLHPDDLPIVARRTLRAFVARYKRQQSEEPLFWLREERVELCFPLIKDYFFEQSAFWVFLFRGPNEAAFIDDALGNVRGWIRRRVIDDERPPEPELLNGINDIVSKVQFDFMQKVEGFRANPDSFYLDAGLATYLIGFVKQSRAIWKLLTGLYKQPISDNEPPADEDEAVGDADTGNLPATDDAADEDDYLYAKLRQCMASLSQEERDIIYAHHDHDYSDTVPFETLASRLKKSVKSLEGIYKRSLDKLKKCARGGGASQHQLATA
;
A
#
# COMPACT_ATOMS: atom_id res chain seq x y z
N MET A 1 4.89 11.22 -48.93
CA MET A 1 4.35 9.93 -48.44
C MET A 1 5.42 8.82 -48.48
N ALA A 2 6.12 8.58 -49.61
CA ALA A 2 7.12 7.48 -49.72
C ALA A 2 8.29 7.48 -48.71
N LEU A 3 8.74 8.63 -48.20
CA LEU A 3 9.85 8.71 -47.23
C LEU A 3 9.41 8.34 -45.80
N PHE A 4 8.13 8.59 -45.47
CA PHE A 4 7.53 8.19 -44.19
C PHE A 4 7.29 6.68 -44.16
N ASP A 5 6.79 6.09 -45.26
CA ASP A 5 6.60 4.65 -45.37
C ASP A 5 7.93 3.87 -45.32
N PHE A 6 8.99 4.40 -45.95
CA PHE A 6 10.33 3.80 -45.92
C PHE A 6 11.00 3.89 -44.54
N LEU A 7 10.73 4.94 -43.76
CA LEU A 7 11.21 5.08 -42.38
C LEU A 7 10.37 4.28 -41.38
N SER A 8 9.09 3.99 -41.68
CA SER A 8 8.23 3.18 -40.80
C SER A 8 8.60 1.69 -40.80
N SER A 9 9.09 1.16 -41.93
CA SER A 9 9.43 -0.26 -42.09
C SER A 9 10.76 -0.65 -41.44
N ARG A 10 11.74 0.26 -41.39
CA ARG A 10 13.03 0.04 -40.68
C ARG A 10 12.94 0.21 -39.17
N ARG A 11 12.03 1.06 -38.66
CA ARG A 11 11.94 1.35 -37.23
C ARG A 11 11.40 0.22 -36.38
N LYS A 12 10.47 -0.59 -36.89
CA LYS A 12 9.90 -1.70 -36.11
C LYS A 12 10.98 -2.71 -35.64
N PRO A 13 11.92 -3.15 -36.50
CA PRO A 13 13.10 -3.91 -36.08
C PRO A 13 13.92 -3.21 -34.98
N ASP A 14 14.21 -1.91 -35.12
CA ASP A 14 15.00 -1.16 -34.14
C ASP A 14 14.28 -1.05 -32.79
N ILE A 15 12.98 -0.75 -32.80
CA ILE A 15 12.12 -0.71 -31.61
C ILE A 15 12.07 -2.10 -30.96
N GLN A 16 11.93 -3.17 -31.74
CA GLN A 16 11.95 -4.53 -31.22
C GLN A 16 13.29 -4.87 -30.55
N ALA A 17 14.41 -4.41 -31.12
CA ALA A 17 15.72 -4.56 -30.50
C ALA A 17 15.82 -3.80 -29.17
N LEU A 18 15.31 -2.57 -29.11
CA LEU A 18 15.25 -1.77 -27.88
C LEU A 18 14.43 -2.46 -26.79
N VAL A 19 13.25 -2.99 -27.13
CA VAL A 19 12.39 -3.71 -26.17
C VAL A 19 13.10 -4.93 -25.58
N ARG A 20 13.82 -5.70 -26.41
CA ARG A 20 14.63 -6.82 -25.93
C ARG A 20 15.76 -6.37 -25.02
N GLN A 21 16.51 -5.33 -25.41
CA GLN A 21 17.64 -4.83 -24.63
C GLN A 21 17.21 -4.23 -23.29
N GLY A 22 16.09 -3.52 -23.25
CA GLY A 22 15.62 -2.80 -22.06
C GLY A 22 15.43 -3.68 -20.82
N ARG A 23 15.20 -5.00 -20.98
CA ARG A 23 15.02 -5.93 -19.86
C ARG A 23 16.33 -6.45 -19.26
N HIS A 24 17.44 -6.30 -19.97
CA HIS A 24 18.74 -6.90 -19.64
C HIS A 24 19.79 -5.83 -19.28
N LEU A 25 19.36 -4.67 -18.80
CA LEU A 25 20.24 -3.57 -18.40
C LEU A 25 20.79 -3.84 -17.00
N THR A 26 22.08 -4.14 -16.89
CA THR A 26 22.73 -4.51 -15.61
C THR A 26 23.70 -3.47 -15.07
N ASP A 27 24.14 -2.52 -15.90
CA ASP A 27 25.15 -1.53 -15.54
C ASP A 27 24.87 -0.13 -16.11
N ALA A 28 25.52 0.88 -15.52
CA ALA A 28 25.31 2.29 -15.86
C ALA A 28 25.73 2.66 -17.29
N ALA A 29 26.75 1.98 -17.85
CA ALA A 29 27.17 2.23 -19.23
C ALA A 29 26.13 1.68 -20.22
N SER A 30 25.61 0.48 -19.96
CA SER A 30 24.51 -0.12 -20.72
C SER A 30 23.24 0.73 -20.66
N ILE A 31 22.88 1.30 -19.49
CA ILE A 31 21.73 2.21 -19.34
C ILE A 31 21.92 3.49 -20.17
N ARG A 32 23.12 4.07 -20.17
CA ARG A 32 23.43 5.27 -20.95
C ARG A 32 23.36 4.98 -22.45
N GLU A 33 23.95 3.88 -22.89
CA GLU A 33 23.92 3.47 -24.29
C GLU A 33 22.50 3.19 -24.76
N PHE A 34 21.71 2.46 -23.96
CA PHE A 34 20.29 2.24 -24.21
C PHE A 34 19.53 3.57 -24.37
N SER A 35 19.77 4.52 -23.47
CA SER A 35 19.12 5.84 -23.53
C SER A 35 19.49 6.62 -24.80
N ASN A 36 20.74 6.49 -25.28
CA ASN A 36 21.17 7.08 -26.54
C ASN A 36 20.46 6.44 -27.74
N GLN A 37 20.31 5.11 -27.74
CA GLN A 37 19.64 4.37 -28.82
C GLN A 37 18.14 4.65 -28.87
N VAL A 38 17.48 4.73 -27.71
CA VAL A 38 16.07 5.20 -27.60
C VAL A 38 15.96 6.60 -28.19
N ARG A 39 16.85 7.53 -27.81
CA ARG A 39 16.86 8.89 -28.35
C ARG A 39 17.04 8.89 -29.88
N ALA A 40 18.00 8.13 -30.41
CA ALA A 40 18.24 8.06 -31.85
C ALA A 40 17.02 7.53 -32.62
N THR A 41 16.34 6.52 -32.08
CA THR A 41 15.19 5.86 -32.72
C THR A 41 13.94 6.75 -32.70
N PHE A 42 13.68 7.41 -31.56
CA PHE A 42 12.44 8.17 -31.33
C PHE A 42 12.56 9.68 -31.57
N ALA A 43 13.77 10.26 -31.63
CA ALA A 43 13.94 11.70 -31.88
C ALA A 43 13.23 12.21 -33.13
N PRO A 44 13.28 11.53 -34.30
CA PRO A 44 12.59 12.03 -35.48
C PRO A 44 11.05 12.04 -35.32
N LEU A 45 10.49 11.12 -34.52
CA LEU A 45 9.06 11.09 -34.21
C LEU A 45 8.70 12.21 -33.25
N LEU A 46 9.54 12.42 -32.24
CA LEU A 46 9.35 13.47 -31.26
C LEU A 46 9.53 14.86 -31.87
N ASP A 47 10.45 15.03 -32.82
CA ASP A 47 10.67 16.30 -33.56
C ASP A 47 9.41 16.74 -34.31
N SER A 48 8.67 15.79 -34.88
CA SER A 48 7.42 16.09 -35.59
C SER A 48 6.28 16.55 -34.66
N ARG A 49 6.30 16.14 -33.39
CA ARG A 49 5.25 16.41 -32.38
C ARG A 49 5.60 17.57 -31.46
N LEU A 50 6.87 17.68 -31.10
CA LEU A 50 7.48 18.68 -30.22
C LEU A 50 8.71 19.26 -30.90
N PRO A 51 8.54 20.18 -31.88
CA PRO A 51 9.63 20.75 -32.65
C PRO A 51 10.74 21.35 -31.76
N PRO A 52 12.03 21.07 -32.05
CA PRO A 52 13.15 21.53 -31.22
C PRO A 52 13.41 23.03 -31.32
N ASN A 53 12.88 23.69 -32.35
CA ASN A 53 12.94 25.14 -32.54
C ASN A 53 12.09 25.91 -31.52
N ASN A 54 11.17 25.26 -30.80
CA ASN A 54 10.42 25.87 -29.72
C ASN A 54 11.12 25.60 -28.37
N PRO A 55 11.70 26.61 -27.71
CA PRO A 55 12.42 26.43 -26.45
C PRO A 55 11.57 25.82 -25.34
N ALA A 56 10.26 26.07 -25.33
CA ALA A 56 9.33 25.51 -24.34
C ALA A 56 9.21 23.98 -24.43
N ASN A 57 9.57 23.38 -25.57
CA ASN A 57 9.54 21.94 -25.75
C ASN A 57 10.77 21.23 -25.18
N SER A 58 11.89 21.93 -24.97
CA SER A 58 13.15 21.29 -24.57
C SER A 58 13.03 20.53 -23.23
N PRO A 59 12.44 21.11 -22.15
CA PRO A 59 12.20 20.36 -20.92
C PRO A 59 11.28 19.16 -21.15
N LEU A 60 10.18 19.35 -21.89
CA LEU A 60 9.19 18.29 -22.15
C LEU A 60 9.79 17.12 -22.91
N ARG A 61 10.64 17.39 -23.89
CA ARG A 61 11.34 16.34 -24.64
C ARG A 61 12.25 15.52 -23.74
N THR A 62 12.98 16.16 -22.83
CA THR A 62 13.82 15.46 -21.85
C THR A 62 12.98 14.55 -20.96
N THR A 63 11.85 15.05 -20.44
CA THR A 63 10.90 14.24 -19.66
C THR A 63 10.34 13.08 -20.47
N VAL A 64 9.94 13.29 -21.72
CA VAL A 64 9.40 12.24 -22.59
C VAL A 64 10.42 11.15 -22.86
N PHE A 65 11.68 11.49 -23.17
CA PHE A 65 12.71 10.47 -23.38
C PHE A 65 13.01 9.69 -22.10
N PHE A 66 13.06 10.37 -20.96
CA PHE A 66 13.28 9.73 -19.68
C PHE A 66 12.18 8.70 -19.35
N GLU A 67 10.92 9.11 -19.47
CA GLU A 67 9.77 8.22 -19.26
C GLU A 67 9.67 7.11 -20.31
N LEU A 68 10.06 7.39 -21.56
CA LEU A 68 10.06 6.39 -22.63
C LEU A 68 11.09 5.28 -22.36
N CYS A 69 12.28 5.64 -21.86
CA CYS A 69 13.27 4.65 -21.43
C CYS A 69 12.70 3.74 -20.34
N GLY A 70 12.11 4.32 -19.29
CA GLY A 70 11.47 3.56 -18.21
C GLY A 70 10.33 2.68 -18.70
N LEU A 71 9.45 3.21 -19.55
CA LEU A 71 8.34 2.47 -20.15
C LEU A 71 8.86 1.24 -20.89
N ILE A 72 9.86 1.41 -21.78
CA ILE A 72 10.41 0.30 -22.58
C ILE A 72 11.00 -0.80 -21.69
N GLN A 73 11.68 -0.44 -20.59
CA GLN A 73 12.26 -1.41 -19.64
C GLN A 73 11.19 -2.28 -18.96
N THR A 74 9.95 -1.80 -18.86
CA THR A 74 8.84 -2.54 -18.23
C THR A 74 8.02 -3.43 -19.19
N LEU A 75 8.34 -3.39 -20.50
CA LEU A 75 7.65 -4.15 -21.53
C LEU A 75 8.07 -5.63 -21.53
N LEU A 76 7.20 -6.48 -22.07
CA LEU A 76 7.56 -7.86 -22.40
C LEU A 76 8.43 -7.88 -23.66
N GLU A 77 9.33 -8.86 -23.80
CA GLU A 77 10.28 -8.93 -24.92
C GLU A 77 9.58 -9.04 -26.29
N ASP A 78 8.36 -9.57 -26.28
CA ASP A 78 7.50 -9.78 -27.44
C ASP A 78 6.25 -8.88 -27.42
N ASP A 79 6.30 -7.72 -26.74
CA ASP A 79 5.19 -6.77 -26.70
C ASP A 79 4.86 -6.23 -28.11
N ARG A 80 3.98 -6.94 -28.80
CA ARG A 80 3.56 -6.63 -30.18
C ARG A 80 2.74 -5.36 -30.26
N TYR A 81 2.07 -5.00 -29.17
CA TYR A 81 1.23 -3.81 -29.15
C TYR A 81 2.10 -2.56 -29.23
N PHE A 82 3.10 -2.43 -28.36
CA PHE A 82 4.04 -1.30 -28.42
C PHE A 82 4.74 -1.21 -29.77
N ILE A 83 5.27 -2.33 -30.28
CA ILE A 83 5.98 -2.37 -31.58
C ILE A 83 5.07 -1.94 -32.74
N SER A 84 3.77 -2.23 -32.66
CA SER A 84 2.82 -1.92 -33.74
C SER A 84 2.20 -0.53 -33.60
N HIS A 85 2.11 0.02 -32.39
CA HIS A 85 1.40 1.26 -32.06
C HIS A 85 2.29 2.30 -31.35
N TYR A 86 3.61 2.25 -31.54
CA TYR A 86 4.58 3.11 -30.88
C TYR A 86 4.28 4.61 -31.04
N GLU A 87 3.63 5.01 -32.14
CA GLU A 87 3.22 6.40 -32.39
C GLU A 87 2.10 6.85 -31.45
N THR A 88 1.06 6.03 -31.31
CA THR A 88 -0.04 6.28 -30.38
C THR A 88 0.45 6.28 -28.94
N VAL A 89 1.32 5.32 -28.58
CA VAL A 89 1.94 5.27 -27.25
C VAL A 89 2.77 6.52 -26.99
N LEU A 90 3.52 7.01 -27.98
CA LEU A 90 4.28 8.25 -27.85
C LEU A 90 3.37 9.47 -27.65
N ASP A 91 2.23 9.55 -28.34
CA ASP A 91 1.27 10.64 -28.19
C ASP A 91 0.59 10.65 -26.81
N GLU A 92 0.25 9.47 -26.29
CA GLU A 92 -0.23 9.31 -24.91
C GLU A 92 0.87 9.70 -23.90
N LEU A 93 2.10 9.24 -24.13
CA LEU A 93 3.24 9.54 -23.27
C LEU A 93 3.54 11.04 -23.19
N ILE A 94 3.48 11.76 -24.32
CA ILE A 94 3.62 13.22 -24.35
C ILE A 94 2.55 13.90 -23.49
N THR A 95 1.31 13.40 -23.53
CA THR A 95 0.20 13.95 -22.75
C THR A 95 0.44 13.79 -21.25
N VAL A 96 0.77 12.59 -20.78
CA VAL A 96 1.04 12.35 -19.36
C VAL A 96 2.36 12.99 -18.89
N CYS A 97 3.34 13.18 -19.78
CA CYS A 97 4.57 13.93 -19.46
C CYS A 97 4.30 15.43 -19.27
N ARG A 98 3.37 16.03 -20.03
CA ARG A 98 2.92 17.42 -19.76
C ARG A 98 2.28 17.52 -18.39
N TRP A 99 1.45 16.54 -18.02
CA TRP A 99 0.90 16.45 -16.66
C TRP A 99 2.01 16.35 -15.61
N LYS A 100 3.00 15.45 -15.79
CA LYS A 100 4.15 15.29 -14.88
C LYS A 100 4.90 16.62 -14.67
N GLN A 101 5.13 17.39 -15.73
CA GLN A 101 5.81 18.69 -15.64
C GLN A 101 5.03 19.77 -14.89
N GLN A 102 3.70 19.70 -14.95
CA GLN A 102 2.85 20.68 -14.26
C GLN A 102 2.79 20.41 -12.76
N LEU A 103 3.10 19.20 -12.29
CA LEU A 103 2.96 18.79 -10.89
C LEU A 103 3.67 19.71 -9.91
N SER A 104 4.83 20.27 -10.27
CA SER A 104 5.54 21.24 -9.43
C SER A 104 4.72 22.51 -9.17
N ASN A 105 3.96 22.97 -10.17
CA ASN A 105 3.28 24.26 -10.18
C ASN A 105 1.81 24.22 -9.73
N VAL A 106 1.17 23.05 -9.73
CA VAL A 106 -0.25 22.92 -9.35
C VAL A 106 -0.42 22.25 -7.99
N SER A 107 -1.54 22.52 -7.30
CA SER A 107 -1.88 21.79 -6.07
C SER A 107 -2.16 20.31 -6.38
N PRO A 108 -1.97 19.37 -5.42
CA PRO A 108 -2.30 17.96 -5.63
C PRO A 108 -3.74 17.73 -6.09
N GLU A 109 -4.68 18.54 -5.58
CA GLU A 109 -6.08 18.50 -5.98
C GLU A 109 -6.29 18.89 -7.45
N ALA A 110 -5.68 19.99 -7.88
CA ALA A 110 -5.77 20.45 -9.26
C ALA A 110 -5.09 19.46 -10.23
N ALA A 111 -3.93 18.93 -9.84
CA ALA A 111 -3.22 17.90 -10.60
C ALA A 111 -4.06 16.64 -10.80
N ALA A 112 -4.67 16.14 -9.72
CA ALA A 112 -5.49 14.94 -9.76
C ALA A 112 -6.76 15.14 -10.60
N ALA A 113 -7.31 16.35 -10.65
CA ALA A 113 -8.48 16.67 -11.48
C ALA A 113 -8.13 16.90 -12.96
N ALA A 114 -6.91 17.34 -13.27
CA ALA A 114 -6.50 17.77 -14.60
C ALA A 114 -6.41 16.61 -15.62
N ASP A 115 -6.01 15.41 -15.19
CA ASP A 115 -5.83 14.26 -16.08
C ASP A 115 -6.90 13.18 -15.87
N LYS A 116 -7.88 13.14 -16.77
CA LYS A 116 -8.96 12.15 -16.74
C LYS A 116 -8.51 10.76 -17.19
N SER A 117 -7.47 10.67 -18.03
CA SER A 117 -6.95 9.38 -18.50
C SER A 117 -6.31 8.59 -17.36
N LEU A 118 -5.53 9.25 -16.50
CA LEU A 118 -4.92 8.62 -15.33
C LEU A 118 -5.97 8.18 -14.31
N GLN A 119 -6.99 9.02 -14.05
CA GLN A 119 -8.12 8.64 -13.20
C GLN A 119 -8.87 7.42 -13.76
N LEU A 120 -9.12 7.41 -15.07
CA LEU A 120 -9.79 6.29 -15.73
C LEU A 120 -8.96 4.99 -15.68
N ALA A 121 -7.63 5.07 -15.80
CA ALA A 121 -6.75 3.91 -15.66
C ALA A 121 -6.84 3.30 -14.25
N ILE A 122 -6.81 4.15 -13.21
CA ILE A 122 -7.00 3.71 -11.82
C ILE A 122 -8.41 3.11 -11.63
N GLN A 123 -9.44 3.75 -12.17
CA GLN A 123 -10.83 3.26 -12.09
C GLN A 123 -11.01 1.89 -12.77
N LYS A 124 -10.41 1.68 -13.95
CA LYS A 124 -10.41 0.38 -14.63
C LYS A 124 -9.72 -0.68 -13.79
N ARG A 125 -8.59 -0.33 -13.16
CA ARG A 125 -7.90 -1.24 -12.24
C ARG A 125 -8.77 -1.58 -11.02
N LEU A 126 -9.45 -0.61 -10.39
CA LEU A 126 -10.42 -0.90 -9.33
C LEU A 126 -11.49 -1.88 -9.83
N THR A 127 -12.06 -1.62 -11.01
CA THR A 127 -13.09 -2.49 -11.62
C THR A 127 -12.57 -3.91 -11.85
N TYR A 128 -11.34 -4.07 -12.35
CA TYR A 128 -10.71 -5.38 -12.51
C TYR A 128 -10.55 -6.11 -11.16
N TRP A 129 -10.09 -5.40 -10.12
CA TRP A 129 -9.92 -5.97 -8.79
C TRP A 129 -11.25 -6.34 -8.11
N GLN A 130 -12.31 -5.57 -8.34
CA GLN A 130 -13.66 -5.93 -7.89
C GLN A 130 -14.13 -7.26 -8.50
N ASN A 131 -13.89 -7.46 -9.79
CA ASN A 131 -14.36 -8.63 -10.53
C ASN A 131 -13.40 -9.83 -10.45
N SER A 132 -12.15 -9.63 -10.03
CA SER A 132 -11.16 -10.69 -9.80
C SER A 132 -11.67 -11.65 -8.73
N GLN A 133 -11.52 -12.97 -8.92
CA GLN A 133 -11.94 -14.00 -7.97
C GLN A 133 -10.97 -14.19 -6.78
N LYS A 134 -9.84 -13.48 -6.76
CA LYS A 134 -8.83 -13.61 -5.70
C LYS A 134 -9.40 -13.24 -4.32
N GLY A 135 -9.02 -14.00 -3.30
CA GLY A 135 -9.57 -13.91 -1.95
C GLY A 135 -8.76 -13.07 -0.95
N THR A 136 -7.78 -12.27 -1.42
CA THR A 136 -6.91 -11.48 -0.53
C THR A 136 -7.69 -10.36 0.16
N HIS A 137 -7.16 -9.87 1.29
CA HIS A 137 -7.76 -8.77 2.07
C HIS A 137 -8.10 -7.56 1.18
N HIS A 138 -7.14 -7.06 0.39
CA HIS A 138 -7.36 -5.95 -0.53
C HIS A 138 -8.47 -6.18 -1.56
N HIS A 139 -8.62 -7.41 -2.09
CA HIS A 139 -9.72 -7.72 -3.01
C HIS A 139 -11.08 -7.63 -2.31
N ARG A 140 -11.16 -8.08 -1.06
CA ARG A 140 -12.40 -7.99 -0.27
C ARG A 140 -12.79 -6.53 -0.03
N ILE A 141 -11.84 -5.69 0.36
CA ILE A 141 -12.05 -4.24 0.54
C ILE A 141 -12.58 -3.62 -0.75
N ILE A 142 -11.88 -3.82 -1.87
CA ILE A 142 -12.23 -3.19 -3.14
C ILE A 142 -13.62 -3.66 -3.62
N ARG A 143 -14.03 -4.90 -3.34
CA ARG A 143 -15.40 -5.40 -3.63
C ARG A 143 -16.51 -4.72 -2.82
N LEU A 144 -16.19 -4.09 -1.69
CA LEU A 144 -17.16 -3.31 -0.90
C LEU A 144 -17.42 -1.92 -1.49
N LEU A 145 -16.60 -1.46 -2.43
CA LEU A 145 -16.85 -0.22 -3.17
C LEU A 145 -18.04 -0.40 -4.13
N HIS A 146 -18.96 0.54 -4.13
CA HIS A 146 -20.00 0.62 -5.15
C HIS A 146 -19.44 1.21 -6.46
N PRO A 147 -20.09 0.99 -7.62
CA PRO A 147 -19.67 1.59 -8.89
C PRO A 147 -19.48 3.12 -8.83
N ASP A 148 -20.33 3.81 -8.07
CA ASP A 148 -20.27 5.27 -7.89
C ASP A 148 -19.09 5.72 -7.01
N ASP A 149 -18.51 4.81 -6.21
CA ASP A 149 -17.33 5.09 -5.38
C ASP A 149 -16.05 5.12 -6.23
N LEU A 150 -16.01 4.38 -7.35
CA LEU A 150 -14.77 4.15 -8.11
C LEU A 150 -14.12 5.43 -8.66
N PRO A 151 -14.86 6.38 -9.28
CA PRO A 151 -14.27 7.64 -9.74
C PRO A 151 -13.71 8.48 -8.59
N ILE A 152 -14.35 8.42 -7.43
CA ILE A 152 -13.94 9.19 -6.25
C ILE A 152 -12.65 8.61 -5.67
N VAL A 153 -12.61 7.30 -5.45
CA VAL A 153 -11.41 6.60 -4.97
C VAL A 153 -10.26 6.79 -5.95
N ALA A 154 -10.49 6.67 -7.26
CA ALA A 154 -9.47 6.91 -8.27
C ALA A 154 -8.85 8.32 -8.20
N ARG A 155 -9.69 9.35 -8.06
CA ARG A 155 -9.23 10.74 -7.88
C ARG A 155 -8.44 10.92 -6.59
N ARG A 156 -8.89 10.32 -5.48
CA ARG A 156 -8.21 10.38 -4.17
C ARG A 156 -6.86 9.67 -4.21
N THR A 157 -6.77 8.50 -4.82
CA THR A 157 -5.50 7.78 -5.05
C THR A 157 -4.52 8.64 -5.83
N LEU A 158 -4.95 9.25 -6.93
CA LEU A 158 -4.08 10.12 -7.72
C LEU A 158 -3.62 11.36 -6.93
N ARG A 159 -4.52 11.97 -6.15
CA ARG A 159 -4.21 13.11 -5.28
C ARG A 159 -3.15 12.76 -4.24
N ALA A 160 -3.33 11.64 -3.53
CA ALA A 160 -2.39 11.18 -2.50
C ALA A 160 -1.01 10.86 -3.10
N PHE A 161 -0.98 10.21 -4.26
CA PHE A 161 0.25 9.97 -5.02
C PHE A 161 0.97 11.28 -5.36
N VAL A 162 0.27 12.27 -5.96
CA VAL A 162 0.87 13.56 -6.31
C VAL A 162 1.40 14.28 -5.07
N ALA A 163 0.66 14.24 -3.95
CA ALA A 163 1.08 14.88 -2.72
C ALA A 163 2.41 14.31 -2.19
N ARG A 164 2.62 12.99 -2.26
CA ARG A 164 3.92 12.37 -1.96
C ARG A 164 4.97 12.70 -2.99
N TYR A 165 4.65 12.57 -4.28
CA TYR A 165 5.61 12.79 -5.36
C TYR A 165 6.28 14.17 -5.25
N LYS A 166 5.49 15.20 -4.91
CA LYS A 166 6.01 16.56 -4.68
C LYS A 166 6.93 16.69 -3.46
N ARG A 167 6.81 15.83 -2.45
CA ARG A 167 7.67 15.85 -1.24
C ARG A 167 9.00 15.14 -1.48
N GLN A 168 8.97 13.98 -2.13
CA GLN A 168 10.16 13.15 -2.32
C GLN A 168 11.04 13.55 -3.50
N GLN A 169 10.51 14.33 -4.46
CA GLN A 169 11.22 14.70 -5.69
C GLN A 169 11.82 13.49 -6.43
N SER A 170 11.10 12.35 -6.42
CA SER A 170 11.57 11.11 -7.03
C SER A 170 11.91 11.32 -8.52
N GLU A 171 13.13 10.93 -8.89
CA GLU A 171 13.65 10.99 -10.25
C GLU A 171 13.27 9.74 -11.07
N GLU A 172 12.49 8.81 -10.55
CA GLU A 172 12.18 7.56 -11.26
C GLU A 172 11.13 7.74 -12.38
N PRO A 173 11.09 6.83 -13.38
CA PRO A 173 10.04 6.79 -14.39
C PRO A 173 8.69 6.44 -13.75
N LEU A 174 7.67 7.24 -14.06
CA LEU A 174 6.34 7.08 -13.48
C LEU A 174 5.39 6.26 -14.33
N PHE A 175 5.65 6.17 -15.63
CA PHE A 175 4.71 5.60 -16.58
C PHE A 175 5.18 4.26 -17.16
N TRP A 176 4.21 3.40 -17.41
CA TRP A 176 4.41 2.14 -18.11
C TRP A 176 3.26 1.88 -19.10
N LEU A 177 3.39 0.82 -19.89
CA LEU A 177 2.35 0.38 -20.82
C LEU A 177 1.63 -0.85 -20.24
N ARG A 178 0.33 -0.72 -20.00
CA ARG A 178 -0.54 -1.83 -19.56
C ARG A 178 -1.88 -1.71 -20.23
N GLU A 179 -2.45 -2.86 -20.61
CA GLU A 179 -3.75 -2.92 -21.29
C GLU A 179 -3.84 -1.90 -22.43
N GLU A 180 -2.75 -1.83 -23.23
CA GLU A 180 -2.67 -1.00 -24.44
C GLU A 180 -2.68 0.51 -24.19
N ARG A 181 -2.47 0.97 -22.95
CA ARG A 181 -2.48 2.39 -22.54
C ARG A 181 -1.27 2.78 -21.70
N VAL A 182 -0.86 4.04 -21.84
CA VAL A 182 0.09 4.65 -20.92
C VAL A 182 -0.62 5.00 -19.61
N GLU A 183 -0.16 4.42 -18.51
CA GLU A 183 -0.72 4.66 -17.18
C GLU A 183 0.39 4.78 -16.13
N LEU A 184 0.04 5.25 -14.93
CA LEU A 184 0.96 5.25 -13.80
C LEU A 184 1.36 3.82 -13.43
N CYS A 185 2.64 3.63 -13.19
CA CYS A 185 3.23 2.36 -12.77
C CYS A 185 2.57 1.89 -11.47
N PHE A 186 1.91 0.73 -11.50
CA PHE A 186 1.11 0.26 -10.36
C PHE A 186 1.93 0.14 -9.07
N PRO A 187 3.15 -0.43 -9.08
CA PRO A 187 3.99 -0.50 -7.88
C PRO A 187 4.20 0.86 -7.19
N LEU A 188 4.24 1.96 -7.93
CA LEU A 188 4.41 3.31 -7.38
C LEU A 188 3.14 3.87 -6.73
N ILE A 189 1.97 3.40 -7.18
CA ILE A 189 0.67 3.87 -6.69
C ILE A 189 -0.06 2.87 -5.80
N LYS A 190 0.46 1.64 -5.65
CA LYS A 190 -0.25 0.50 -5.04
C LYS A 190 -0.70 0.80 -3.60
N ASP A 191 0.15 1.45 -2.82
CA ASP A 191 -0.14 1.71 -1.40
C ASP A 191 -1.24 2.77 -1.28
N TYR A 192 -1.17 3.84 -2.08
CA TYR A 192 -2.23 4.85 -2.20
C TYR A 192 -3.55 4.26 -2.72
N PHE A 193 -3.46 3.30 -3.63
CA PHE A 193 -4.60 2.64 -4.21
C PHE A 193 -5.36 1.83 -3.15
N PHE A 194 -4.66 1.03 -2.35
CA PHE A 194 -5.28 0.24 -1.30
C PHE A 194 -5.72 1.07 -0.10
N GLU A 195 -4.88 2.01 0.35
CA GLU A 195 -5.19 2.85 1.51
C GLU A 195 -6.42 3.73 1.25
N GLN A 196 -6.53 4.37 0.09
CA GLN A 196 -7.70 5.20 -0.23
C GLN A 196 -8.97 4.36 -0.41
N SER A 197 -8.84 3.12 -0.90
CA SER A 197 -9.96 2.18 -0.97
C SER A 197 -10.44 1.79 0.43
N ALA A 198 -9.52 1.38 1.31
CA ALA A 198 -9.84 1.00 2.70
C ALA A 198 -10.44 2.18 3.47
N PHE A 199 -9.84 3.37 3.34
CA PHE A 199 -10.36 4.58 3.96
C PHE A 199 -11.78 4.90 3.50
N TRP A 200 -12.07 4.81 2.19
CA TRP A 200 -13.41 5.06 1.67
C TRP A 200 -14.45 4.06 2.21
N VAL A 201 -14.12 2.77 2.24
CA VAL A 201 -15.00 1.73 2.78
C VAL A 201 -15.25 1.96 4.28
N PHE A 202 -14.21 2.27 5.05
CA PHE A 202 -14.34 2.58 6.47
C PHE A 202 -15.25 3.79 6.76
N LEU A 203 -15.19 4.80 5.89
CA LEU A 203 -16.00 6.01 6.06
C LEU A 203 -17.49 5.74 5.84
N PHE A 204 -17.86 4.90 4.87
CA PHE A 204 -19.24 4.83 4.36
C PHE A 204 -19.88 3.43 4.33
N ARG A 205 -19.13 2.35 4.56
CA ARG A 205 -19.60 0.97 4.29
C ARG A 205 -19.53 0.02 5.50
N GLY A 206 -18.75 0.29 6.55
CA GLY A 206 -18.87 -0.44 7.83
C GLY A 206 -17.59 -0.64 8.65
N PRO A 207 -17.72 -1.15 9.89
CA PRO A 207 -16.68 -1.17 10.93
C PRO A 207 -15.61 -2.28 10.82
N ASN A 208 -15.77 -3.29 9.96
CA ASN A 208 -14.77 -4.37 9.80
C ASN A 208 -13.43 -3.89 9.23
N GLU A 209 -13.39 -2.66 8.71
CA GLU A 209 -12.19 -2.03 8.18
C GLU A 209 -11.50 -1.14 9.23
N ALA A 210 -11.77 -1.31 10.53
CA ALA A 210 -10.92 -0.68 11.55
C ALA A 210 -9.47 -1.20 11.47
N ALA A 211 -9.25 -2.41 10.93
CA ALA A 211 -7.94 -3.05 10.84
C ALA A 211 -6.86 -2.20 10.13
N PHE A 212 -7.18 -1.49 9.03
CA PHE A 212 -6.14 -0.63 8.40
C PHE A 212 -5.77 0.58 9.27
N ILE A 213 -6.65 0.99 10.20
CA ILE A 213 -6.35 2.01 11.21
C ILE A 213 -5.48 1.39 12.29
N ASP A 214 -5.79 0.18 12.74
CA ASP A 214 -5.01 -0.53 13.76
C ASP A 214 -3.57 -0.80 13.29
N ASP A 215 -3.38 -1.20 12.02
CA ASP A 215 -2.07 -1.32 11.39
C ASP A 215 -1.31 0.02 11.41
N ALA A 216 -1.99 1.11 11.05
CA ALA A 216 -1.41 2.44 11.07
C ALA A 216 -1.07 2.90 12.51
N LEU A 217 -1.91 2.57 13.49
CA LEU A 217 -1.66 2.85 14.91
C LEU A 217 -0.51 1.99 15.46
N GLY A 218 -0.34 0.76 14.97
CA GLY A 218 0.83 -0.09 15.23
C GLY A 218 2.11 0.59 14.76
N ASN A 219 2.11 1.17 13.56
CA ASN A 219 3.23 1.95 13.03
C ASN A 219 3.49 3.23 13.84
N VAL A 220 2.44 3.93 14.29
CA VAL A 220 2.57 5.08 15.21
C VAL A 220 3.23 4.64 16.53
N ARG A 221 2.78 3.51 17.10
CA ARG A 221 3.35 2.93 18.31
C ARG A 221 4.83 2.60 18.14
N GLY A 222 5.19 1.94 17.04
CA GLY A 222 6.59 1.63 16.70
C GLY A 222 7.45 2.88 16.52
N TRP A 223 6.91 3.91 15.85
CA TRP A 223 7.57 5.20 15.66
C TRP A 223 7.84 5.93 16.98
N ILE A 224 6.88 5.88 17.92
CA ILE A 224 7.03 6.44 19.25
C ILE A 224 8.08 5.63 20.04
N ARG A 225 7.98 4.29 20.05
CA ARG A 225 8.89 3.40 20.78
C ARG A 225 10.35 3.68 20.44
N ARG A 226 10.70 3.77 19.15
CA ARG A 226 12.07 4.08 18.67
C ARG A 226 12.62 5.42 19.16
N ARG A 227 11.77 6.34 19.65
CA ARG A 227 12.18 7.67 20.11
C ARG A 227 12.30 7.79 21.62
N VAL A 228 11.70 6.86 22.37
CA VAL A 228 11.64 6.95 23.84
C VAL A 228 12.20 5.74 24.55
N ILE A 229 12.32 4.60 23.87
CA ILE A 229 12.95 3.40 24.41
C ILE A 229 14.40 3.41 23.95
N ASP A 230 15.30 3.24 24.90
CA ASP A 230 16.72 2.98 24.67
C ASP A 230 16.89 1.48 24.35
N ASP A 231 17.50 1.15 23.22
CA ASP A 231 17.67 -0.24 22.78
C ASP A 231 18.53 -1.07 23.76
N GLU A 232 19.34 -0.41 24.59
CA GLU A 232 20.18 -1.05 25.59
C GLU A 232 19.44 -1.44 26.89
N ARG A 233 18.18 -1.00 27.09
CA ARG A 233 17.44 -1.24 28.34
C ARG A 233 15.97 -1.63 28.10
N PRO A 234 15.48 -2.72 28.72
CA PRO A 234 14.08 -3.09 28.59
C PRO A 234 13.17 -1.97 29.15
N PRO A 235 12.11 -1.60 28.42
CA PRO A 235 11.25 -0.48 28.78
C PRO A 235 10.46 -0.76 30.06
N GLU A 236 10.36 0.24 30.93
CA GLU A 236 9.55 0.16 32.15
C GLU A 236 8.04 0.04 31.79
N PRO A 237 7.24 -0.70 32.56
CA PRO A 237 5.80 -0.88 32.28
C PRO A 237 5.03 0.45 32.19
N GLU A 238 5.43 1.44 32.98
CA GLU A 238 4.83 2.78 33.00
C GLU A 238 5.06 3.53 31.67
N LEU A 239 6.24 3.37 31.06
CA LEU A 239 6.54 3.93 29.75
C LEU A 239 5.70 3.25 28.66
N LEU A 240 5.56 1.92 28.72
CA LEU A 240 4.71 1.18 27.76
C LEU A 240 3.24 1.59 27.86
N ASN A 241 2.73 1.82 29.07
CA ASN A 241 1.38 2.33 29.29
C ASN A 241 1.22 3.75 28.72
N GLY A 242 2.19 4.64 28.97
CA GLY A 242 2.18 6.00 28.41
C GLY A 242 2.19 6.02 26.88
N ILE A 243 2.92 5.11 26.23
CA ILE A 243 2.90 4.95 24.77
C ILE A 243 1.50 4.51 24.30
N ASN A 244 0.88 3.54 24.98
CA ASN A 244 -0.47 3.08 24.62
C ASN A 244 -1.53 4.18 24.82
N ASP A 245 -1.39 5.01 25.85
CA ASP A 245 -2.26 6.18 26.10
C ASP A 245 -2.15 7.20 24.97
N ILE A 246 -0.93 7.45 24.48
CA ILE A 246 -0.68 8.34 23.34
C ILE A 246 -1.35 7.79 22.08
N VAL A 247 -1.18 6.49 21.79
CA VAL A 247 -1.80 5.85 20.62
C VAL A 247 -3.32 5.92 20.70
N SER A 248 -3.90 5.65 21.87
CA SER A 248 -5.34 5.76 22.12
C SER A 248 -5.84 7.19 21.92
N LYS A 249 -5.07 8.19 22.35
CA LYS A 249 -5.39 9.60 22.13
C LYS A 249 -5.34 10.00 20.66
N VAL A 250 -4.34 9.54 19.92
CA VAL A 250 -4.21 9.74 18.46
C VAL A 250 -5.39 9.12 17.73
N GLN A 251 -5.77 7.89 18.09
CA GLN A 251 -6.95 7.23 17.53
C GLN A 251 -8.21 8.05 17.79
N PHE A 252 -8.43 8.51 19.03
CA PHE A 252 -9.57 9.34 19.37
C PHE A 252 -9.62 10.65 18.55
N ASP A 253 -8.50 11.38 18.46
CA ASP A 253 -8.42 12.63 17.71
C ASP A 253 -8.65 12.40 16.19
N PHE A 254 -8.16 11.28 15.66
CA PHE A 254 -8.43 10.88 14.29
C PHE A 254 -9.91 10.54 14.05
N MET A 255 -10.55 9.81 14.96
CA MET A 255 -11.98 9.48 14.86
C MET A 255 -12.86 10.73 14.89
N GLN A 256 -12.51 11.75 15.70
CA GLN A 256 -13.21 13.03 15.68
C GLN A 256 -13.10 13.76 14.33
N LYS A 257 -11.92 13.71 13.69
CA LYS A 257 -11.73 14.25 12.33
C LYS A 257 -12.55 13.50 11.30
N VAL A 258 -12.62 12.17 11.41
CA VAL A 258 -13.42 11.30 10.56
C VAL A 258 -14.91 11.61 10.69
N GLU A 259 -15.42 11.84 11.90
CA GLU A 259 -16.82 12.24 12.11
C GLU A 259 -17.14 13.57 11.44
N GLY A 260 -16.26 14.56 11.57
CA GLY A 260 -16.37 15.84 10.86
C GLY A 260 -16.38 15.66 9.34
N PHE A 261 -15.57 14.74 8.82
CA PHE A 261 -15.54 14.41 7.39
C PHE A 261 -16.81 13.70 6.91
N ARG A 262 -17.39 12.78 7.67
CA ARG A 262 -18.67 12.14 7.30
C ARG A 262 -19.78 13.16 7.08
N ALA A 263 -19.74 14.27 7.82
CA ALA A 263 -20.66 15.40 7.64
C ALA A 263 -20.32 16.29 6.43
N ASN A 264 -19.04 16.36 6.03
CA ASN A 264 -18.57 17.12 4.87
C ASN A 264 -17.40 16.39 4.15
N PRO A 265 -17.70 15.55 3.14
CA PRO A 265 -16.71 14.72 2.46
C PRO A 265 -15.64 15.47 1.64
N ASP A 266 -15.77 16.79 1.48
CA ASP A 266 -14.73 17.62 0.84
C ASP A 266 -13.80 18.29 1.85
N SER A 267 -14.07 18.15 3.16
CA SER A 267 -13.30 18.82 4.22
C SER A 267 -11.95 18.18 4.54
N PHE A 268 -11.72 16.94 4.12
CA PHE A 268 -10.50 16.20 4.46
C PHE A 268 -10.06 15.22 3.36
N TYR A 269 -8.75 15.26 3.08
CA TYR A 269 -8.09 14.34 2.17
C TYR A 269 -6.86 13.74 2.84
N LEU A 270 -6.72 12.43 2.73
CA LEU A 270 -5.57 11.70 3.23
C LEU A 270 -4.44 11.81 2.18
N ASP A 271 -3.78 12.97 2.17
CA ASP A 271 -2.70 13.35 1.24
C ASP A 271 -1.31 12.82 1.67
N ALA A 272 -1.28 11.95 2.67
CA ALA A 272 -0.10 11.25 3.18
C ALA A 272 -0.54 9.85 3.62
N GLY A 273 0.39 8.90 3.74
CA GLY A 273 0.07 7.60 4.34
C GLY A 273 -0.59 7.78 5.71
N LEU A 274 -1.54 6.93 6.06
CA LEU A 274 -2.34 7.05 7.29
C LEU A 274 -1.44 7.12 8.51
N ALA A 275 -0.45 6.23 8.63
CA ALA A 275 0.51 6.28 9.72
C ALA A 275 1.23 7.63 9.81
N THR A 276 1.70 8.17 8.68
CA THR A 276 2.32 9.50 8.60
C THR A 276 1.37 10.60 9.06
N TYR A 277 0.11 10.54 8.65
CA TYR A 277 -0.92 11.48 9.06
C TYR A 277 -1.18 11.40 10.57
N LEU A 278 -1.29 10.19 11.12
CA LEU A 278 -1.49 9.93 12.55
C LEU A 278 -0.30 10.40 13.40
N ILE A 279 0.93 10.19 12.94
CA ILE A 279 2.16 10.74 13.56
C ILE A 279 2.10 12.28 13.62
N GLY A 280 1.41 12.94 12.69
CA GLY A 280 1.16 14.38 12.73
C GLY A 280 0.46 14.84 14.02
N PHE A 281 -0.50 14.07 14.54
CA PHE A 281 -1.15 14.39 15.83
C PHE A 281 -0.20 14.28 17.00
N VAL A 282 0.69 13.27 16.98
CA VAL A 282 1.76 13.11 17.98
C VAL A 282 2.67 14.32 17.97
N LYS A 283 3.15 14.73 16.78
CA LYS A 283 4.06 15.87 16.62
C LYS A 283 3.44 17.20 17.06
N GLN A 284 2.14 17.41 16.84
CA GLN A 284 1.48 18.68 17.18
C GLN A 284 1.04 18.77 18.65
N SER A 285 0.89 17.64 19.34
CA SER A 285 0.37 17.62 20.70
C SER A 285 1.46 17.84 21.74
N ARG A 286 1.50 19.05 22.31
CA ARG A 286 2.40 19.38 23.45
C ARG A 286 2.19 18.46 24.65
N ALA A 287 0.98 17.95 24.87
CA ALA A 287 0.68 17.03 25.96
C ALA A 287 1.32 15.66 25.74
N ILE A 288 1.24 15.15 24.50
CA ILE A 288 1.92 13.92 24.08
C ILE A 288 3.44 14.11 24.18
N TRP A 289 3.97 15.25 23.73
CA TRP A 289 5.39 15.58 23.90
C TRP A 289 5.83 15.65 25.35
N LYS A 290 5.01 16.21 26.25
CA LYS A 290 5.31 16.26 27.69
C LYS A 290 5.33 14.87 28.32
N LEU A 291 4.48 13.95 27.85
CA LEU A 291 4.49 12.54 28.23
C LEU A 291 5.74 11.82 27.69
N LEU A 292 6.17 12.12 26.45
CA LEU A 292 7.36 11.53 25.82
C LEU A 292 8.69 12.08 26.37
N THR A 293 8.77 13.38 26.67
CA THR A 293 10.01 14.10 27.04
C THR A 293 10.12 14.43 28.52
N GLY A 294 9.15 14.03 29.34
CA GLY A 294 9.18 14.18 30.79
C GLY A 294 10.39 13.52 31.47
N LEU A 295 11.21 12.75 30.74
CA LEU A 295 12.36 12.02 31.28
C LEU A 295 13.72 12.28 30.59
N TYR A 296 13.84 12.62 29.29
CA TYR A 296 15.16 12.87 28.68
C TYR A 296 15.14 13.84 27.47
N LYS A 297 15.84 14.98 27.62
CA LYS A 297 16.37 15.97 26.63
C LYS A 297 15.41 16.63 25.59
N GLN A 298 15.89 17.79 25.08
CA GLN A 298 15.18 18.90 24.43
C GLN A 298 14.27 18.56 23.21
N PRO A 299 13.29 19.43 22.87
CA PRO A 299 12.44 19.26 21.69
C PRO A 299 13.24 19.27 20.39
N ILE A 300 12.90 18.35 19.48
CA ILE A 300 13.47 18.25 18.14
C ILE A 300 12.75 19.24 17.20
N SER A 301 13.50 19.80 16.25
CA SER A 301 13.06 20.81 15.29
C SER A 301 11.84 20.38 14.47
N ASP A 302 10.89 21.31 14.28
CA ASP A 302 9.66 21.15 13.47
C ASP A 302 9.92 20.77 11.99
N ASN A 303 11.16 20.88 11.53
CA ASN A 303 11.58 20.59 10.16
C ASN A 303 12.01 19.14 9.92
N GLU A 304 11.97 18.25 10.91
CA GLU A 304 12.42 16.87 10.72
C GLU A 304 11.28 16.00 10.13
N PRO A 305 11.42 15.51 8.88
CA PRO A 305 10.48 14.55 8.33
C PRO A 305 10.46 13.28 9.20
N PRO A 306 9.35 12.53 9.28
CA PRO A 306 9.47 11.14 9.73
C PRO A 306 10.56 10.49 8.88
N ALA A 307 11.54 9.82 9.50
CA ALA A 307 12.56 9.11 8.74
C ALA A 307 11.84 8.21 7.74
N ASP A 308 11.97 8.54 6.46
CA ASP A 308 11.71 7.59 5.39
C ASP A 308 12.76 6.50 5.64
N GLU A 309 12.29 5.31 6.02
CA GLU A 309 13.13 4.12 6.08
C GLU A 309 13.57 3.83 4.64
N ASP A 310 14.69 4.42 4.23
CA ASP A 310 15.50 3.96 3.08
C ASP A 310 16.96 4.48 3.11
N GLU A 311 17.35 5.39 4.02
CA GLU A 311 18.74 5.85 4.14
C GLU A 311 19.28 5.78 5.58
N ALA A 312 19.49 4.56 6.08
CA ALA A 312 20.46 4.30 7.15
C ALA A 312 20.95 2.85 7.11
N VAL A 313 21.37 2.36 5.95
CA VAL A 313 22.27 1.20 5.88
C VAL A 313 23.70 1.73 5.89
N GLY A 314 24.12 2.17 7.09
CA GLY A 314 25.51 2.37 7.44
C GLY A 314 25.91 1.24 8.37
N ASP A 315 26.68 0.31 7.83
CA ASP A 315 27.28 -0.87 8.45
C ASP A 315 27.62 -0.69 9.95
N ALA A 316 26.82 -1.32 10.82
CA ALA A 316 27.10 -1.50 12.23
C ALA A 316 26.74 -2.95 12.60
N ASP A 317 27.79 -3.75 12.56
CA ASP A 317 28.04 -5.01 13.26
C ASP A 317 26.83 -5.91 13.61
N THR A 318 26.78 -7.00 12.86
CA THR A 318 26.01 -8.23 13.07
C THR A 318 26.04 -8.74 14.53
N GLY A 319 24.95 -8.48 15.26
CA GLY A 319 24.75 -9.01 16.62
C GLY A 319 23.28 -9.28 16.93
N ASN A 320 22.75 -10.40 16.44
CA ASN A 320 21.45 -11.00 16.81
C ASN A 320 20.20 -10.10 16.77
N LEU A 321 19.78 -9.72 15.56
CA LEU A 321 18.36 -9.49 15.27
C LEU A 321 17.77 -10.81 14.74
N PRO A 322 16.60 -11.28 15.23
CA PRO A 322 15.93 -12.40 14.59
C PRO A 322 15.53 -11.98 13.17
N ALA A 323 15.80 -12.86 12.22
CA ALA A 323 15.58 -12.64 10.80
C ALA A 323 14.14 -12.17 10.53
N THR A 324 14.01 -10.92 10.08
CA THR A 324 12.82 -10.39 9.42
C THR A 324 12.79 -10.96 8.01
N ASP A 325 12.20 -12.15 7.87
CA ASP A 325 11.53 -12.61 6.64
C ASP A 325 10.72 -13.91 6.85
N ASP A 326 10.83 -14.60 7.99
CA ASP A 326 10.04 -15.83 8.28
C ASP A 326 8.81 -15.61 9.20
N ALA A 327 8.69 -14.47 9.87
CA ALA A 327 7.64 -14.24 10.89
C ALA A 327 6.24 -14.01 10.31
N ALA A 328 6.13 -13.43 9.11
CA ALA A 328 4.84 -13.29 8.42
C ALA A 328 4.28 -14.66 7.98
N ASP A 329 5.17 -15.58 7.59
CA ASP A 329 4.83 -16.96 7.24
C ASP A 329 4.52 -17.81 8.49
N GLU A 330 5.18 -17.55 9.63
CA GLU A 330 4.87 -18.20 10.90
C GLU A 330 3.50 -17.77 11.47
N ASP A 331 3.15 -16.47 11.42
CA ASP A 331 1.82 -16.00 11.84
C ASP A 331 0.73 -16.54 10.92
N ASP A 332 0.95 -16.56 9.59
CA ASP A 332 0.02 -17.18 8.64
C ASP A 332 -0.10 -18.71 8.85
N TYR A 333 0.99 -19.41 9.19
CA TYR A 333 0.99 -20.83 9.55
C TYR A 333 0.25 -21.07 10.87
N LEU A 334 0.45 -20.25 11.89
CA LEU A 334 -0.23 -20.33 13.18
C LEU A 334 -1.72 -20.05 13.04
N TYR A 335 -2.11 -19.07 12.22
CA TYR A 335 -3.51 -18.79 11.88
C TYR A 335 -4.14 -19.91 11.05
N ALA A 336 -3.43 -20.47 10.08
CA ALA A 336 -3.91 -21.61 9.30
C ALA A 336 -4.11 -22.86 10.19
N LYS A 337 -3.17 -23.14 11.08
CA LYS A 337 -3.23 -24.25 12.04
C LYS A 337 -4.33 -24.04 13.08
N LEU A 338 -4.54 -22.81 13.56
CA LEU A 338 -5.64 -22.45 14.44
C LEU A 338 -6.99 -22.65 13.73
N ARG A 339 -7.14 -22.19 12.48
CA ARG A 339 -8.36 -22.44 11.67
C ARG A 339 -8.63 -23.92 11.46
N GLN A 340 -7.58 -24.70 11.20
CA GLN A 340 -7.69 -26.16 11.06
C GLN A 340 -8.14 -26.81 12.37
N CYS A 341 -7.60 -26.40 13.52
CA CYS A 341 -8.02 -26.91 14.82
C CYS A 341 -9.42 -26.44 15.21
N MET A 342 -9.82 -25.22 14.87
CA MET A 342 -11.19 -24.70 15.06
C MET A 342 -12.22 -25.47 14.23
N ALA A 343 -11.85 -25.98 13.05
CA ALA A 343 -12.72 -26.82 12.24
C ALA A 343 -13.10 -28.15 12.94
N SER A 344 -12.25 -28.64 13.85
CA SER A 344 -12.49 -29.88 14.62
C SER A 344 -13.47 -29.72 15.78
N LEU A 345 -13.79 -28.48 16.16
CA LEU A 345 -14.78 -28.18 17.18
C LEU A 345 -16.20 -28.22 16.61
N SER A 346 -17.18 -28.50 17.48
CA SER A 346 -18.59 -28.32 17.10
C SER A 346 -18.92 -26.84 16.89
N GLN A 347 -20.00 -26.56 16.15
CA GLN A 347 -20.41 -25.17 15.90
C GLN A 347 -20.64 -24.40 17.20
N GLU A 348 -21.26 -25.03 18.19
CA GLU A 348 -21.49 -24.44 19.50
C GLU A 348 -20.19 -24.09 20.24
N GLU A 349 -19.17 -24.93 20.15
CA GLU A 349 -17.86 -24.69 20.77
C GLU A 349 -17.11 -23.54 20.07
N ARG A 350 -17.20 -23.47 18.74
CA ARG A 350 -16.65 -22.35 17.95
C ARG A 350 -17.32 -21.03 18.31
N ASP A 351 -18.65 -21.01 18.35
CA ASP A 351 -19.43 -19.80 18.63
C ASP A 351 -19.14 -19.28 20.05
N ILE A 352 -18.92 -20.17 21.02
CA ILE A 352 -18.54 -19.78 22.39
C ILE A 352 -17.12 -19.20 22.42
N ILE A 353 -16.16 -19.79 21.68
CA ILE A 353 -14.79 -19.27 21.59
C ILE A 353 -14.79 -17.90 20.90
N TYR A 354 -15.47 -17.74 19.76
CA TYR A 354 -15.58 -16.46 19.04
C TYR A 354 -16.44 -15.40 19.74
N ALA A 355 -17.28 -15.79 20.69
CA ALA A 355 -17.98 -14.82 21.52
C ALA A 355 -17.15 -14.42 22.74
N HIS A 356 -16.34 -15.34 23.27
CA HIS A 356 -15.46 -15.09 24.41
C HIS A 356 -14.18 -14.37 24.04
N HIS A 357 -13.69 -14.60 22.84
CA HIS A 357 -12.61 -13.86 22.20
C HIS A 357 -13.24 -13.16 21.02
N ASP A 358 -13.08 -11.83 20.89
CA ASP A 358 -13.52 -11.15 19.66
C ASP A 358 -12.92 -11.88 18.43
N HIS A 359 -13.50 -11.72 17.24
CA HIS A 359 -13.17 -12.55 16.06
C HIS A 359 -11.67 -12.65 15.71
N ASP A 360 -10.84 -11.75 16.26
CA ASP A 360 -9.39 -11.67 16.13
C ASP A 360 -8.58 -12.04 17.40
N TYR A 361 -9.23 -12.63 18.41
CA TYR A 361 -8.64 -13.09 19.69
C TYR A 361 -7.90 -12.03 20.51
N SER A 362 -8.23 -10.76 20.29
CA SER A 362 -7.58 -9.59 20.89
C SER A 362 -8.08 -9.28 22.30
N ASP A 363 -9.40 -9.39 22.54
CA ASP A 363 -10.05 -9.06 23.82
C ASP A 363 -10.95 -10.19 24.33
N THR A 364 -10.94 -10.38 25.66
CA THR A 364 -11.76 -11.41 26.32
C THR A 364 -13.05 -10.84 26.90
N VAL A 365 -14.18 -11.37 26.45
CA VAL A 365 -15.52 -11.01 26.94
C VAL A 365 -15.88 -11.88 28.16
N PRO A 366 -16.20 -11.31 29.34
CA PRO A 366 -16.55 -12.08 30.53
C PRO A 366 -17.72 -13.06 30.31
N PHE A 367 -17.65 -14.25 30.91
CA PHE A 367 -18.68 -15.30 30.72
C PHE A 367 -20.04 -14.90 31.29
N GLU A 368 -20.11 -13.98 32.24
CA GLU A 368 -21.34 -13.37 32.75
C GLU A 368 -22.10 -12.64 31.64
N THR A 369 -21.36 -11.89 30.81
CA THR A 369 -21.90 -11.16 29.66
C THR A 369 -22.39 -12.12 28.58
N LEU A 370 -21.65 -13.22 28.35
CA LEU A 370 -22.01 -14.25 27.37
C LEU A 370 -23.20 -15.10 27.80
N ALA A 371 -23.32 -15.39 29.10
CA ALA A 371 -24.42 -16.16 29.68
C ALA A 371 -25.78 -15.50 29.41
N SER A 372 -25.83 -14.16 29.54
CA SER A 372 -27.00 -13.35 29.22
C SER A 372 -27.35 -13.42 27.72
N ARG A 373 -26.34 -13.26 26.85
CA ARG A 373 -26.51 -13.27 25.39
C ARG A 373 -26.92 -14.64 24.83
N LEU A 374 -26.31 -15.72 25.34
CA LEU A 374 -26.50 -17.09 24.84
C LEU A 374 -27.56 -17.88 25.61
N LYS A 375 -28.20 -17.28 26.61
CA LYS A 375 -29.22 -17.90 27.49
C LYS A 375 -28.75 -19.22 28.10
N LYS A 376 -27.50 -19.26 28.57
CA LYS A 376 -26.86 -20.42 29.24
C LYS A 376 -26.28 -20.01 30.58
N SER A 377 -26.09 -20.96 31.49
CA SER A 377 -25.44 -20.66 32.77
C SER A 377 -23.94 -20.42 32.58
N VAL A 378 -23.38 -19.50 33.37
CA VAL A 378 -21.95 -19.17 33.37
C VAL A 378 -21.09 -20.43 33.52
N LYS A 379 -21.41 -21.28 34.51
CA LYS A 379 -20.72 -22.57 34.73
C LYS A 379 -20.75 -23.51 33.52
N SER A 380 -21.84 -23.51 32.75
CA SER A 380 -21.94 -24.32 31.53
C SER A 380 -21.03 -23.78 30.43
N LEU A 381 -21.00 -22.46 30.23
CA LEU A 381 -20.16 -21.81 29.22
C LEU A 381 -18.68 -21.98 29.53
N GLU A 382 -18.27 -21.75 30.77
CA GLU A 382 -16.89 -22.01 31.23
C GLU A 382 -16.48 -23.47 31.04
N GLY A 383 -17.40 -24.41 31.35
CA GLY A 383 -17.17 -25.84 31.18
C GLY A 383 -17.00 -26.24 29.72
N ILE A 384 -17.82 -25.70 28.81
CA ILE A 384 -17.70 -25.94 27.37
C ILE A 384 -16.43 -25.30 26.83
N TYR A 385 -16.13 -24.07 27.23
CA TYR A 385 -14.95 -23.33 26.82
C TYR A 385 -13.64 -24.03 27.24
N LYS A 386 -13.51 -24.46 28.49
CA LYS A 386 -12.34 -25.22 28.97
C LYS A 386 -12.13 -26.51 28.19
N ARG A 387 -13.20 -27.29 27.94
CA ARG A 387 -13.12 -28.52 27.13
C ARG A 387 -12.72 -28.23 25.68
N SER A 388 -13.19 -27.12 25.12
CA SER A 388 -12.87 -26.70 23.75
C SER A 388 -11.40 -26.28 23.62
N LEU A 389 -10.88 -25.52 24.60
CA LEU A 389 -9.46 -25.18 24.66
C LEU A 389 -8.58 -26.44 24.81
N ASP A 390 -8.99 -27.43 25.59
CA ASP A 390 -8.25 -28.68 25.73
C ASP A 390 -8.23 -29.49 24.43
N LYS A 391 -9.32 -29.47 23.64
CA LYS A 391 -9.36 -30.05 22.29
C LYS A 391 -8.40 -29.32 21.33
N LEU A 392 -8.41 -27.98 21.35
CA LEU A 392 -7.51 -27.16 20.53
C LEU A 392 -6.04 -27.39 20.91
N LYS A 393 -5.72 -27.46 22.21
CA LYS A 393 -4.37 -27.78 22.70
C LYS A 393 -3.89 -29.16 22.24
N LYS A 394 -4.76 -30.17 22.23
CA LYS A 394 -4.44 -31.51 21.70
C LYS A 394 -4.19 -31.49 20.20
N CYS A 395 -5.01 -30.78 19.43
CA CYS A 395 -4.85 -30.59 17.99
C CYS A 395 -3.53 -29.85 17.65
N ALA A 396 -3.21 -28.77 18.37
CA ALA A 396 -2.02 -27.95 18.12
C ALA A 396 -0.70 -28.69 18.37
N ARG A 397 -0.68 -29.64 19.33
CA ARG A 397 0.50 -30.45 19.69
C ARG A 397 0.82 -31.57 18.70
N GLY A 398 0.09 -31.70 17.58
CA GLY A 398 0.31 -32.76 16.61
C GLY A 398 0.04 -34.17 17.17
N GLY A 399 -0.69 -34.25 18.29
CA GLY A 399 -1.06 -35.52 18.89
C GLY A 399 -2.05 -36.23 17.99
N GLY A 400 -1.52 -37.14 17.17
CA GLY A 400 -2.32 -38.10 16.43
C GLY A 400 -3.32 -38.76 17.38
N ALA A 401 -4.58 -38.77 16.98
CA ALA A 401 -5.29 -40.04 17.05
C ALA A 401 -4.49 -41.00 16.17
N SER A 402 -3.55 -41.74 16.77
CA SER A 402 -3.12 -43.00 16.17
C SER A 402 -4.36 -43.85 16.00
N GLN A 403 -4.67 -44.14 14.74
CA GLN A 403 -5.05 -45.46 14.27
C GLN A 403 -5.54 -46.40 15.38
N HIS A 404 -6.84 -46.36 15.66
CA HIS A 404 -7.61 -47.57 15.93
C HIS A 404 -9.08 -47.29 15.61
N GLN A 405 -9.39 -47.29 14.31
CA GLN A 405 -10.64 -47.78 13.74
C GLN A 405 -10.59 -47.58 12.23
N LEU A 406 -9.66 -48.28 11.58
CA LEU A 406 -9.71 -48.64 10.16
C LEU A 406 -8.72 -49.80 9.98
N ALA A 407 -9.15 -50.98 10.45
CA ALA A 407 -8.72 -52.32 10.03
C ALA A 407 -8.93 -53.33 11.18
N THR A 408 -10.16 -53.81 11.34
CA THR A 408 -10.49 -55.25 11.34
C THR A 408 -12.01 -55.42 11.42
N ALA A 409 -12.53 -56.26 10.52
CA ALA A 409 -13.92 -56.71 10.30
C ALA A 409 -14.86 -55.75 9.56
#